data_AF-A0A2E7HNG6-F1
#
_entry.id   AF-A0A2E7HNG6-F1
#
_cell.length_a   1.000
_cell.length_b   1.000
_cell.length_c   1.000
_cell.angle_alpha   90.00
_cell.angle_beta   90.00
_cell.angle_gamma   90.00
#
_symmetry.space_group_name_H-M   'P 1'
#
loop_
_entity.id
_entity.type
_entity.pdbx_description
1 polymer ?
#
loop_
_entity_poly.entity_id
_entity_poly.type
_entity_poly.pdbx_seq_one_letter_code
_entity_poly.pdbx_strand_id
1 'polypeptide(L)'
;MTLADYLPVLIQIILAVGMGVGILAASHLFGQKATAGKIKDSPYECGLAADTKGETRYSVKFYVTAMLFIIFDIDVVFLIPWVLSHRELMASGIPVLGPMLFFTFVLAVGLIYELKSGALEWEK
;
A
#
# COMPACT_ATOMS: atom_id res chain seq x y z
N MET A 1 27.63 3.82 -4.09
CA MET A 1 26.58 4.81 -3.81
C MET A 1 27.00 5.59 -2.58
N THR A 2 27.19 6.89 -2.72
CA THR A 2 27.45 7.77 -1.59
C THR A 2 26.12 8.35 -1.09
N LEU A 3 26.07 8.87 0.15
CA LEU A 3 24.86 9.51 0.66
C LEU A 3 24.39 10.69 -0.22
N ALA A 4 25.31 11.30 -0.98
CA ALA A 4 24.98 12.38 -1.91
C ALA A 4 24.07 11.94 -3.07
N ASP A 5 24.09 10.65 -3.44
CA ASP A 5 23.28 10.12 -4.55
C ASP A 5 21.77 10.13 -4.22
N TYR A 6 21.41 10.18 -2.93
CA TYR A 6 20.03 10.25 -2.45
C TYR A 6 19.51 11.69 -2.32
N LEU A 7 20.38 12.70 -2.46
CA LEU A 7 20.01 14.11 -2.32
C LEU A 7 18.91 14.54 -3.31
N PRO A 8 18.93 14.14 -4.61
CA PRO A 8 17.85 14.47 -5.54
C PRO A 8 16.50 13.89 -5.11
N VAL A 9 16.49 12.67 -4.58
CA VAL A 9 15.26 12.01 -4.08
C VAL A 9 14.70 12.76 -2.89
N LEU A 10 15.55 13.17 -1.95
CA LEU A 10 15.15 13.96 -0.79
C LEU A 10 14.55 15.31 -1.21
N ILE A 11 15.19 16.00 -2.15
CA ILE A 11 14.70 17.28 -2.69
C ILE A 11 13.32 17.08 -3.34
N GLN A 12 13.13 16.00 -4.10
CA GLN A 12 11.84 15.69 -4.72
C GLN A 12 10.73 15.44 -3.69
N ILE A 13 11.02 14.68 -2.62
CA ILE A 13 10.06 14.45 -1.54
C ILE A 13 9.68 15.77 -0.86
N ILE A 14 10.67 16.62 -0.54
CA ILE A 14 10.45 17.93 0.09
C ILE A 14 9.59 18.81 -0.81
N LEU A 15 9.86 18.83 -2.12
CA LEU A 15 9.11 19.63 -3.07
C LEU A 15 7.67 19.13 -3.22
N ALA A 16 7.46 17.81 -3.29
CA ALA A 16 6.12 17.22 -3.37
C ALA A 16 5.27 17.53 -2.12
N VAL A 17 5.85 17.32 -0.94
CA VAL A 17 5.18 17.65 0.34
C VAL A 17 4.96 19.16 0.46
N GLY A 18 5.97 19.96 0.13
CA GLY A 18 5.90 21.41 0.15
C GLY A 18 4.83 21.97 -0.78
N MET A 19 4.64 21.37 -1.95
CA MET A 19 3.57 21.73 -2.88
C MET A 19 2.19 21.39 -2.30
N GLY A 20 2.02 20.19 -1.74
CA GLY A 20 0.75 19.79 -1.09
C GLY A 20 0.39 20.71 0.08
N VAL A 21 1.36 20.98 0.96
CA VAL A 21 1.19 21.91 2.08
C VAL A 21 0.94 23.34 1.59
N GLY A 22 1.67 23.78 0.56
CA GLY A 22 1.52 25.11 -0.02
C GLY A 22 0.13 25.34 -0.62
N ILE A 23 -0.41 24.35 -1.32
CA ILE A 23 -1.78 24.41 -1.86
C ILE A 23 -2.81 24.47 -0.71
N LEU A 24 -2.67 23.62 0.32
CA LEU A 24 -3.57 23.65 1.47
C LEU A 24 -3.48 24.97 2.24
N ALA A 25 -2.28 25.52 2.42
CA ALA A 25 -2.06 26.81 3.07
C ALA A 25 -2.65 27.97 2.26
N ALA A 26 -2.43 27.99 0.94
CA ALA A 26 -3.03 28.97 0.04
C ALA A 26 -4.56 28.87 0.07
N SER A 27 -5.12 27.65 0.01
CA SER A 27 -6.56 27.43 0.13
C SER A 27 -7.11 27.93 1.47
N HIS A 28 -6.40 27.71 2.58
CA HIS A 28 -6.83 28.18 3.89
C HIS A 28 -6.74 29.71 4.07
N LEU A 29 -5.72 30.35 3.47
CA LEU A 29 -5.49 31.79 3.55
C LEU A 29 -6.38 32.59 2.61
N PHE A 30 -6.55 32.13 1.36
CA PHE A 30 -7.29 32.84 0.31
C PHE A 30 -8.72 32.30 0.10
N GLY A 31 -9.05 31.14 0.66
CA GLY A 31 -10.38 30.54 0.53
C GLY A 31 -11.46 31.31 1.29
N GLN A 32 -12.68 31.29 0.73
CA GLN A 32 -13.84 31.85 1.42
C GLN A 32 -14.16 31.01 2.66
N LYS A 33 -13.95 31.59 3.83
CA LYS A 33 -14.29 30.95 5.10
C LYS A 33 -15.81 30.99 5.28
N ALA A 34 -16.43 29.82 5.24
CA ALA A 34 -17.79 29.65 5.71
C ALA A 34 -17.83 29.87 7.23
N THR A 35 -18.84 30.59 7.74
CA THR A 35 -19.08 30.66 9.19
C THR A 35 -19.28 29.24 9.73
N ALA A 36 -18.44 28.85 10.69
CA ALA A 36 -18.58 27.60 11.41
C ALA A 36 -19.96 27.53 12.05
N GLY A 37 -20.58 26.36 12.02
CA GLY A 37 -21.96 26.21 12.41
C GLY A 37 -22.31 24.75 12.59
N LYS A 38 -23.13 24.48 13.61
CA LYS A 38 -23.48 23.12 14.06
C LYS A 38 -23.92 22.18 12.94
N ILE A 39 -24.58 22.70 11.89
CA ILE A 39 -25.06 21.93 10.74
C ILE A 39 -23.97 21.71 9.68
N LYS A 40 -23.04 22.66 9.49
CA LYS A 40 -21.91 22.51 8.54
C LYS A 40 -20.84 21.56 9.09
N ASP A 41 -20.68 21.54 10.40
CA ASP A 41 -19.67 20.75 11.09
C ASP A 41 -20.23 19.37 11.54
N SER A 42 -21.50 19.05 11.26
CA SER A 42 -22.08 17.74 11.54
C SER A 42 -21.82 16.75 10.40
N PRO A 43 -21.58 15.45 10.69
CA PRO A 43 -21.48 14.41 9.66
C PRO A 43 -22.72 14.38 8.76
N TYR A 44 -22.51 14.07 7.49
CA TYR A 44 -23.58 13.96 6.51
C TYR A 44 -24.37 12.65 6.72
N GLU A 45 -25.65 12.77 7.07
CA GLU A 45 -26.59 11.65 7.30
C GLU A 45 -27.93 11.91 6.61
N CYS A 46 -27.90 12.34 5.34
CA CYS A 46 -29.09 12.59 4.50
C CYS A 46 -30.14 13.51 5.16
N GLY A 47 -29.71 14.47 5.98
CA GLY A 47 -30.59 15.43 6.68
C GLY A 47 -31.06 14.99 8.08
N LEU A 48 -30.66 13.80 8.53
CA LEU A 48 -30.87 13.33 9.90
C LEU A 48 -29.72 13.74 10.82
N ALA A 49 -29.99 13.79 12.13
CA ALA A 49 -28.93 13.97 13.12
C ALA A 49 -28.04 12.72 13.12
N ALA A 50 -26.72 12.92 13.00
CA ALA A 50 -25.78 11.81 12.96
C ALA A 50 -25.83 11.01 14.27
N ASP A 51 -26.27 9.76 14.17
CA ASP A 51 -26.26 8.83 15.30
C ASP A 51 -24.91 8.14 15.35
N THR A 52 -24.02 8.59 16.24
CA THR A 52 -22.70 8.00 16.42
C THR A 52 -22.74 6.72 17.28
N LYS A 53 -23.93 6.27 17.69
CA LYS A 53 -24.10 5.09 18.54
C LYS A 53 -24.27 3.83 17.69
N GLY A 54 -23.16 3.30 17.23
CA GLY A 54 -23.09 1.97 16.66
C GLY A 54 -21.65 1.61 16.32
N GLU A 55 -21.06 0.67 17.05
CA GLU A 55 -19.87 0.00 16.55
C GLU A 55 -20.28 -0.82 15.33
N THR A 56 -19.98 -0.30 14.14
CA THR A 56 -20.19 -1.06 12.91
C THR A 56 -19.14 -2.18 12.89
N ARG A 57 -19.60 -3.43 12.84
CA ARG A 57 -18.69 -4.56 12.65
C ARG A 57 -18.25 -4.58 11.20
N TYR A 58 -16.99 -4.27 10.96
CA TYR A 58 -16.39 -4.42 9.65
C TYR A 58 -16.28 -5.91 9.29
N SER A 59 -16.39 -6.20 7.98
CA SER A 59 -16.26 -7.55 7.47
C SER A 59 -14.85 -8.10 7.71
N VAL A 60 -14.74 -9.37 8.11
CA VAL A 60 -13.45 -10.07 8.26
C VAL A 60 -12.68 -10.14 6.92
N LYS A 61 -13.38 -9.94 5.79
CA LYS A 61 -12.76 -9.93 4.46
C LYS A 61 -11.62 -8.92 4.32
N PHE A 62 -11.73 -7.73 4.93
CA PHE A 62 -10.65 -6.74 4.93
C PHE A 62 -9.37 -7.29 5.58
N TYR A 63 -9.52 -8.00 6.69
CA TYR A 63 -8.42 -8.64 7.40
C TYR A 63 -7.78 -9.74 6.55
N VAL A 64 -8.59 -10.62 5.94
CA VAL A 64 -8.09 -11.70 5.07
C VAL A 64 -7.30 -11.13 3.90
N THR A 65 -7.84 -10.11 3.20
CA THR A 65 -7.13 -9.47 2.09
C THR A 65 -5.81 -8.82 2.53
N ALA A 66 -5.78 -8.12 3.67
CA ALA A 66 -4.56 -7.49 4.17
C ALA A 66 -3.51 -8.52 4.60
N MET A 67 -3.92 -9.59 5.27
CA MET A 67 -3.03 -10.69 5.68
C MET A 67 -2.40 -11.37 4.47
N LEU A 68 -3.18 -11.70 3.45
CA LEU A 68 -2.67 -12.29 2.20
C LEU A 68 -1.70 -11.35 1.48
N PHE A 69 -2.02 -10.05 1.42
CA PHE A 69 -1.13 -9.05 0.83
C PHE A 69 0.24 -9.00 1.53
N ILE A 70 0.26 -9.01 2.87
CA ILE A 70 1.53 -8.98 3.63
C ILE A 70 2.38 -10.22 3.36
N ILE A 71 1.77 -11.41 3.34
CA ILE A 71 2.50 -12.66 3.07
C ILE A 71 3.10 -12.61 1.65
N PHE A 72 2.28 -12.24 0.66
CA PHE A 72 2.74 -12.15 -0.73
C PHE A 72 3.83 -11.08 -0.93
N ASP A 73 3.73 -9.93 -0.26
CA ASP A 73 4.73 -8.86 -0.34
C ASP A 73 6.09 -9.31 0.23
N ILE A 74 6.07 -10.06 1.35
CA ILE A 74 7.30 -10.66 1.92
C ILE A 74 7.95 -11.62 0.93
N ASP A 75 7.16 -12.43 0.22
CA ASP A 75 7.68 -13.36 -0.78
C ASP A 75 8.35 -12.63 -1.96
N VAL A 76 7.78 -11.50 -2.39
CA VAL A 76 8.37 -10.65 -3.44
C VAL A 76 9.68 -10.01 -2.96
N VAL A 77 9.77 -9.61 -1.69
CA VAL A 77 11.02 -9.08 -1.11
C VAL A 77 12.17 -10.08 -1.23
N PHE A 78 11.90 -11.40 -1.14
CA PHE A 78 12.93 -12.43 -1.37
C PHE A 78 13.37 -12.57 -2.83
N LEU A 79 12.52 -12.20 -3.80
CA LEU A 79 12.87 -12.23 -5.22
C LEU A 79 13.82 -11.09 -5.61
N ILE A 80 13.77 -9.95 -4.91
CA ILE A 80 14.58 -8.76 -5.25
C ILE A 80 16.09 -9.04 -5.21
N PRO A 81 16.68 -9.59 -4.12
CA PRO A 81 18.10 -9.90 -4.07
C PRO A 81 18.54 -10.87 -5.18
N TRP A 82 17.70 -11.86 -5.49
CA TRP A 82 17.99 -12.81 -6.57
C TRP A 82 18.11 -12.10 -7.92
N VAL A 83 17.14 -11.25 -8.27
CA VAL A 83 17.16 -10.51 -9.55
C VAL A 83 18.38 -9.59 -9.64
N LEU A 84 18.71 -8.89 -8.55
CA LEU A 84 19.82 -7.95 -8.52
C LEU A 84 21.20 -8.63 -8.58
N SER A 85 21.36 -9.79 -7.94
CA SER A 85 22.64 -10.53 -7.87
C SER A 85 22.78 -11.65 -8.91
N HIS A 86 21.76 -11.89 -9.74
CA HIS A 86 21.74 -13.01 -10.71
C HIS A 86 22.99 -13.09 -11.59
N ARG A 87 23.48 -11.96 -12.08
CA ARG A 87 24.68 -11.91 -12.95
C ARG A 87 25.94 -12.38 -12.22
N GLU A 88 26.11 -11.98 -10.97
CA GLU A 88 27.26 -12.34 -10.13
C GLU A 88 27.20 -13.81 -9.70
N LEU A 89 26.00 -14.30 -9.38
CA LEU A 89 25.74 -15.70 -9.03
C LEU A 89 26.02 -16.63 -10.22
N MET A 90 25.62 -16.23 -11.43
CA MET A 90 25.94 -16.98 -12.65
C MET A 90 27.44 -16.95 -12.97
N ALA A 91 28.11 -15.80 -12.80
CA ALA A 91 29.55 -15.69 -13.02
C ALA A 91 30.38 -16.50 -12.02
N SER A 92 29.89 -16.69 -10.79
CA SER A 92 30.50 -17.55 -9.76
C SER A 92 30.14 -19.04 -9.93
N GLY A 93 29.37 -19.41 -10.95
CA GLY A 93 29.01 -20.80 -11.25
C GLY A 93 27.99 -21.40 -10.29
N ILE A 94 27.30 -20.59 -9.48
CA ILE A 94 26.28 -21.05 -8.54
C ILE A 94 24.97 -21.30 -9.31
N PRO A 95 24.41 -22.52 -9.32
CA PRO A 95 23.19 -22.83 -10.09
C PRO A 95 21.93 -22.35 -9.35
N VAL A 96 21.70 -21.03 -9.35
CA VAL A 96 20.60 -20.39 -8.60
C VAL A 96 19.24 -20.52 -9.31
N LEU A 97 19.22 -20.81 -10.61
CA LEU A 97 17.99 -20.92 -11.39
C LEU A 97 17.03 -22.00 -10.86
N GLY A 98 17.54 -23.19 -10.52
CA GLY A 98 16.72 -24.32 -10.05
C GLY A 98 15.97 -24.02 -8.75
N PRO A 99 16.66 -23.65 -7.67
CA PRO A 99 16.03 -23.26 -6.40
C PRO A 99 15.03 -22.11 -6.54
N MET A 100 15.33 -21.10 -7.37
CA MET A 100 14.45 -19.95 -7.55
C MET A 100 13.21 -20.26 -8.38
N LEU A 101 13.32 -21.13 -9.38
CA LEU A 101 12.15 -21.66 -10.09
C LEU A 101 11.27 -22.49 -9.16
N PHE A 102 11.86 -23.32 -8.30
CA PHE A 102 11.10 -24.06 -7.29
C PHE A 102 10.41 -23.12 -6.28
N PHE A 103 11.12 -22.11 -5.78
CA PHE A 103 10.54 -21.08 -4.89
C PHE A 103 9.36 -20.38 -5.56
N THR A 104 9.53 -19.90 -6.79
CA THR A 104 8.48 -19.23 -7.56
C THR A 104 7.29 -20.15 -7.85
N PHE A 105 7.56 -21.43 -8.10
CA PHE A 105 6.52 -22.44 -8.27
C PHE A 105 5.69 -22.62 -7.00
N VAL A 106 6.31 -22.67 -5.82
CA VAL A 106 5.58 -22.75 -4.54
C VAL A 106 4.70 -21.53 -4.34
N LEU A 107 5.19 -20.32 -4.64
CA LEU A 107 4.38 -19.08 -4.58
C LEU A 107 3.18 -19.15 -5.54
N ALA A 108 3.40 -19.59 -6.78
CA ALA A 108 2.34 -19.73 -7.76
C ALA A 108 1.27 -20.73 -7.31
N VAL A 109 1.67 -21.85 -6.69
CA VAL A 109 0.73 -22.84 -6.12
C VAL A 109 -0.06 -22.23 -4.95
N GLY A 110 0.59 -21.49 -4.06
CA GLY A 110 -0.07 -20.76 -2.97
C GLY A 110 -1.14 -19.79 -3.50
N LEU A 111 -0.77 -18.98 -4.50
CA LEU A 111 -1.70 -18.06 -5.15
C LEU A 111 -2.90 -18.77 -5.80
N ILE A 112 -2.65 -19.87 -6.51
CA ILE A 112 -3.72 -20.68 -7.12
C ILE A 112 -4.65 -21.26 -6.04
N TYR A 113 -4.10 -21.72 -4.91
CA TYR A 113 -4.88 -22.23 -3.79
C TYR A 113 -5.77 -21.14 -3.19
N GLU A 114 -5.21 -19.96 -2.94
CA GLU A 114 -5.93 -18.81 -2.38
C GLU A 114 -7.08 -18.37 -3.29
N LEU A 115 -6.83 -18.27 -4.60
CA LEU A 115 -7.84 -17.97 -5.61
C LEU A 115 -8.97 -19.01 -5.61
N LYS A 116 -8.64 -20.30 -5.49
CA LYS A 116 -9.65 -21.37 -5.42
C LYS A 116 -10.41 -21.41 -4.10
N SER A 117 -9.81 -20.96 -3.00
CA SER A 117 -10.45 -20.94 -1.68
C SER A 117 -11.53 -19.86 -1.54
N GLY A 118 -11.61 -18.92 -2.49
CA GLY A 118 -12.54 -17.80 -2.43
C GLY A 118 -12.13 -16.72 -1.41
N ALA A 119 -10.91 -16.77 -0.87
CA ALA A 119 -10.42 -15.79 0.12
C ALA A 119 -10.40 -14.34 -0.42
N LEU A 120 -10.37 -14.18 -1.74
CA LEU A 120 -10.41 -12.90 -2.44
C LEU A 120 -11.81 -12.53 -2.97
N GLU A 121 -12.83 -13.36 -2.73
CA GLU A 121 -14.20 -13.08 -3.18
C GLU A 121 -14.88 -12.04 -2.27
N TRP A 122 -15.00 -10.83 -2.79
CA TRP A 122 -15.61 -9.71 -2.08
C TRP A 122 -17.14 -9.73 -2.12
N GLU A 123 -17.71 -10.07 -3.27
CA GLU A 123 -19.15 -10.13 -3.50
C GLU A 123 -19.57 -11.53 -3.95
N LYS A 124 -20.68 -11.99 -3.41
CA LYS A 124 -21.61 -12.86 -4.10
C LYS A 124 -22.94 -12.15 -4.13
#